data_AF-A0A1F8R186-F1
#
_entry.id   AF-A0A1F8R186-F1
#
_cell.length_a   1.000
_cell.length_b   1.000
_cell.length_c   1.000
_cell.angle_alpha   90.00
_cell.angle_beta   90.00
_cell.angle_gamma   90.00
#
_symmetry.space_group_name_H-M   'P 1'
#
loop_
_entity.id
_entity.type
_entity.pdbx_description
1 polymer ?
#
loop_
_entity_poly.entity_id
_entity_poly.type
_entity_poly.pdbx_seq_one_letter_code
_entity_poly.pdbx_strand_id
1 'polypeptide(L)'
;MVEYYFQTLIADLDVQDPKQKAEVARRLLPVIHEIGNRVEQAHYLQKLASLIRVDERTLAAQLKEMRGPVHRPSRSQADRPIPMLPERFEVEERCLAGLIQNPRLMWPLSSLFEQAGTRPLEATDYSRTANREIFVQLQGLWRSLEVPNLGRLRSALDPSLHAHLTFLLQRLGQEPPLDADQQALQLCIDCLVLRERNLKRRNEEIRFLQEEARQTQETTQLTEYNQRASAVWNEMARVHRMLGDRITLGREVKTTIAQLWQADAKRGGSEND
;
A
#
# COMPACT_ATOMS: atom_id res chain seq x y z
N MET A 1 5.70 -10.15 -18.33
CA MET A 1 5.29 -9.28 -17.20
C MET A 1 5.86 -9.78 -15.89
N VAL A 2 5.52 -10.99 -15.45
CA VAL A 2 6.06 -11.60 -14.21
C VAL A 2 7.59 -11.81 -14.26
N GLU A 3 8.18 -11.99 -15.43
CA GLU A 3 9.64 -12.08 -15.62
C GLU A 3 10.39 -10.82 -15.13
N TYR A 4 9.92 -9.64 -15.52
CA TYR A 4 10.49 -8.36 -15.07
C TYR A 4 10.33 -8.20 -13.56
N TYR A 5 9.20 -8.65 -13.02
CA TYR A 5 8.93 -8.65 -11.58
C TYR A 5 9.92 -9.56 -10.82
N PHE A 6 10.17 -10.77 -11.32
CA PHE A 6 11.18 -11.69 -10.79
C PHE A 6 12.56 -11.03 -10.76
N GLN A 7 13.01 -10.49 -11.90
CA GLN A 7 14.32 -9.83 -11.99
C GLN A 7 14.44 -8.66 -11.01
N THR A 8 13.39 -7.84 -10.90
CA THR A 8 13.33 -6.66 -10.03
C THR A 8 13.42 -7.06 -8.55
N LEU A 9 12.74 -8.13 -8.11
CA LEU A 9 12.78 -8.53 -6.70
C LEU A 9 14.02 -9.36 -6.32
N ILE A 10 14.69 -9.97 -7.30
CA ILE A 10 15.88 -10.82 -7.07
C ILE A 10 17.18 -10.02 -7.23
N ALA A 11 17.15 -8.86 -7.91
CA ALA A 11 18.35 -8.07 -8.22
C ALA A 11 19.29 -7.81 -7.03
N ASP A 12 18.73 -7.68 -5.83
CA ASP A 12 19.47 -7.31 -4.61
C ASP A 12 19.65 -8.49 -3.60
N LEU A 13 19.34 -9.73 -3.99
CA LEU A 13 19.32 -10.89 -3.08
C LEU A 13 20.33 -11.98 -3.48
N ASP A 14 21.20 -12.39 -2.55
CA ASP A 14 22.10 -13.53 -2.70
C ASP A 14 21.37 -14.85 -2.42
N VAL A 15 21.21 -15.64 -3.47
CA VAL A 15 20.46 -16.89 -3.45
C VAL A 15 21.26 -18.05 -2.82
N GLN A 16 22.48 -17.82 -2.34
CA GLN A 16 23.27 -18.84 -1.63
C GLN A 16 23.00 -18.90 -0.12
N ASP A 17 22.56 -17.80 0.51
CA ASP A 17 22.25 -17.75 1.94
C ASP A 17 20.85 -18.30 2.26
N PRO A 18 20.70 -19.33 3.14
CA PRO A 18 19.41 -19.85 3.56
C PRO A 18 18.41 -18.80 4.06
N LYS A 19 18.86 -17.74 4.74
CA LYS A 19 18.00 -16.65 5.21
C LYS A 19 17.49 -15.80 4.05
N GLN A 20 18.34 -15.54 3.07
CA GLN A 20 17.97 -14.78 1.87
C GLN A 20 17.07 -15.61 0.95
N LYS A 21 17.24 -16.93 0.86
CA LYS A 21 16.29 -17.83 0.16
C LYS A 21 14.87 -17.73 0.73
N ALA A 22 14.75 -17.74 2.07
CA ALA A 22 13.47 -17.58 2.74
C ALA A 22 12.85 -16.21 2.46
N GLU A 23 13.67 -15.15 2.40
CA GLU A 23 13.24 -13.80 2.07
C GLU A 23 12.80 -13.67 0.59
N VAL A 24 13.52 -14.29 -0.34
CA VAL A 24 13.14 -14.38 -1.76
C VAL A 24 11.78 -15.07 -1.90
N ALA A 25 11.57 -16.20 -1.21
CA ALA A 25 10.29 -16.90 -1.20
C ALA A 25 9.16 -16.03 -0.61
N ARG A 26 9.42 -15.35 0.52
CA ARG A 26 8.45 -14.43 1.15
C ARG A 26 8.02 -13.30 0.23
N ARG A 27 8.92 -12.80 -0.63
CA ARG A 27 8.64 -11.72 -1.57
C ARG A 27 7.99 -12.17 -2.88
N LEU A 28 8.35 -13.35 -3.38
CA LEU A 28 7.87 -13.86 -4.69
C LEU A 28 6.67 -14.79 -4.61
N LEU A 29 6.38 -15.41 -3.47
CA LEU A 29 5.17 -16.24 -3.33
C LEU A 29 3.87 -15.43 -3.40
N PRO A 30 3.73 -14.26 -2.74
CA PRO A 30 2.55 -13.41 -2.89
C PRO A 30 2.31 -12.99 -4.33
N VAL A 31 3.37 -12.95 -5.13
CA VAL A 31 3.37 -12.51 -6.51
C VAL A 31 2.86 -13.62 -7.38
N ILE A 32 3.48 -14.79 -7.27
CA ILE A 32 3.03 -15.98 -7.99
C ILE A 32 1.54 -16.27 -7.67
N HIS A 33 1.09 -15.98 -6.45
CA HIS A 33 -0.33 -16.07 -6.07
C HIS A 33 -1.23 -15.16 -6.92
N GLU A 34 -0.77 -13.96 -7.25
CA GLU A 34 -1.44 -12.95 -8.07
C GLU A 34 -1.37 -13.23 -9.59
N ILE A 35 -1.02 -14.45 -10.01
CA ILE A 35 -1.12 -14.91 -11.40
C ILE A 35 -2.44 -15.66 -11.60
N GLY A 36 -3.31 -15.13 -12.47
CA GLY A 36 -4.65 -15.70 -12.71
C GLY A 36 -4.62 -16.97 -13.58
N ASN A 37 -3.67 -17.06 -14.52
CA ASN A 37 -3.48 -18.25 -15.35
C ASN A 37 -2.76 -19.34 -14.55
N ARG A 38 -3.41 -20.49 -14.33
CA ARG A 38 -2.85 -21.61 -13.56
C ARG A 38 -1.59 -22.20 -14.19
N VAL A 39 -1.47 -22.19 -15.52
CA VAL A 39 -0.30 -22.70 -16.24
C VAL A 39 0.89 -21.76 -16.03
N GLU A 40 0.67 -20.45 -16.14
CA GLU A 40 1.71 -19.45 -15.85
C GLU A 40 2.12 -19.48 -14.37
N GLN A 41 1.16 -19.59 -13.45
CA GLN A 41 1.44 -19.71 -12.02
C GLN A 41 2.34 -20.91 -11.71
N ALA A 42 2.07 -22.07 -12.30
CA ALA A 42 2.91 -23.27 -12.15
C ALA A 42 4.32 -23.06 -12.73
N HIS A 43 4.42 -22.46 -13.92
CA HIS A 43 5.71 -22.13 -14.55
C HIS A 43 6.57 -21.23 -13.66
N TYR A 44 5.99 -20.15 -13.09
CA TYR A 44 6.73 -19.24 -12.22
C TYR A 44 7.03 -19.82 -10.83
N LEU A 45 6.19 -20.73 -10.32
CA LEU A 45 6.46 -21.49 -9.10
C LEU A 45 7.65 -22.44 -9.28
N GLN A 46 7.68 -23.20 -10.37
CA GLN A 46 8.79 -24.08 -10.73
C GLN A 46 10.09 -23.29 -10.93
N LYS A 47 10.01 -22.11 -11.54
CA LYS A 47 11.15 -21.21 -11.71
C LYS A 47 11.67 -20.68 -10.38
N LEU A 48 10.79 -20.30 -9.45
CA LEU A 48 11.17 -19.92 -8.09
C LEU A 48 11.88 -21.08 -7.37
N ALA A 49 11.29 -22.28 -7.40
CA ALA A 49 11.87 -23.48 -6.79
C ALA A 49 13.29 -23.77 -7.29
N SER A 50 13.48 -23.66 -8.61
CA SER A 50 14.77 -23.84 -9.27
C SER A 50 15.79 -22.78 -8.86
N LEU A 51 15.36 -21.52 -8.76
CA LEU A 51 16.20 -20.39 -8.39
C LEU A 51 16.75 -20.54 -6.96
N ILE A 52 15.88 -20.77 -5.97
CA ILE A 52 16.29 -20.85 -4.55
C ILE A 52 16.76 -22.26 -4.13
N ARG A 53 16.72 -23.24 -5.05
CA ARG A 53 17.04 -24.66 -4.82
C ARG A 53 16.24 -25.25 -3.65
N VAL A 54 14.93 -24.99 -3.63
CA VAL A 54 13.98 -25.55 -2.64
C VAL A 54 12.96 -26.41 -3.37
N ASP A 55 12.47 -27.45 -2.70
CA ASP A 55 11.46 -28.34 -3.27
C ASP A 55 10.17 -27.58 -3.62
N GLU A 56 9.67 -27.78 -4.83
CA GLU A 56 8.48 -27.11 -5.36
C GLU A 56 7.24 -27.40 -4.50
N ARG A 57 7.14 -28.59 -3.88
CA ARG A 57 5.99 -28.96 -3.04
C ARG A 57 5.93 -28.13 -1.76
N THR A 58 7.08 -27.75 -1.21
CA THR A 58 7.17 -26.85 -0.04
C THR A 58 6.62 -25.47 -0.39
N LEU A 59 7.01 -24.94 -1.56
CA LEU A 59 6.51 -23.66 -2.06
C LEU A 59 5.03 -23.72 -2.45
N ALA A 60 4.59 -24.83 -3.05
CA ALA A 60 3.19 -25.07 -3.40
C ALA A 60 2.28 -25.18 -2.17
N ALA A 61 2.78 -25.74 -1.05
CA ALA A 61 2.07 -25.77 0.22
C ALA A 61 1.88 -24.36 0.79
N GLN A 62 2.95 -23.55 0.83
CA GLN A 62 2.87 -22.15 1.24
C GLN A 62 1.92 -21.34 0.35
N LEU A 63 1.97 -21.54 -0.98
CA LEU A 63 1.07 -20.89 -1.92
C LEU A 63 -0.40 -21.27 -1.71
N LYS A 64 -0.68 -22.52 -1.28
CA LYS A 64 -2.03 -22.99 -0.94
C LYS A 64 -2.52 -22.45 0.40
N GLU A 65 -1.65 -22.31 1.40
CA GLU A 65 -2.00 -21.66 2.68
C GLU A 65 -2.39 -20.19 2.47
N MET A 66 -1.78 -19.51 1.50
CA MET A 66 -2.18 -18.16 1.08
C MET A 66 -3.57 -18.10 0.42
N ARG A 67 -4.09 -19.22 -0.11
CA ARG A 67 -5.47 -19.34 -0.64
C ARG A 67 -6.50 -19.58 0.47
N GLY A 68 -6.27 -19.03 1.67
CA GLY A 68 -7.19 -19.11 2.82
C GLY A 68 -8.65 -18.83 2.42
N PRO A 69 -9.63 -19.34 3.18
CA PRO A 69 -11.02 -19.44 2.77
C PRO A 69 -11.49 -18.11 2.19
N VAL A 70 -11.84 -18.14 0.91
CA VAL A 70 -12.30 -17.00 0.12
C VAL A 70 -13.43 -16.32 0.89
N HIS A 71 -13.12 -15.23 1.58
CA HIS A 71 -14.12 -14.30 2.05
C HIS A 71 -14.66 -13.65 0.79
N ARG A 72 -15.79 -14.18 0.29
CA ARG A 72 -16.54 -13.59 -0.81
C ARG A 72 -16.66 -12.09 -0.52
N PRO A 73 -16.11 -11.19 -1.35
CA PRO A 73 -16.44 -9.79 -1.21
C PRO A 73 -17.96 -9.68 -1.42
N SER A 74 -18.66 -9.22 -0.38
CA SER A 74 -20.08 -8.92 -0.44
C SER A 74 -20.27 -7.89 -1.54
N ARG A 75 -20.81 -8.36 -2.67
CA ARG A 75 -21.16 -7.57 -3.84
C ARG A 75 -22.45 -6.82 -3.51
N SER A 76 -22.36 -5.82 -2.65
CA SER A 76 -23.45 -4.90 -2.32
C SER A 76 -22.95 -3.76 -1.45
N GLN A 77 -22.26 -2.79 -2.06
CA GLN A 77 -22.15 -1.42 -1.56
C GLN A 77 -22.15 -0.45 -2.76
N ALA A 78 -23.14 -0.62 -3.63
CA ALA A 78 -23.70 0.50 -4.36
C ALA A 78 -24.97 0.89 -3.58
N ASP A 79 -25.10 2.17 -3.25
CA ASP A 79 -26.22 2.81 -2.54
C ASP A 79 -26.53 2.31 -1.12
N ARG A 80 -25.81 2.89 -0.15
CA ARG A 80 -26.40 3.19 1.17
C ARG A 80 -26.02 4.61 1.61
N PRO A 81 -26.93 5.35 2.28
CA PRO A 81 -26.63 6.68 2.82
C PRO A 81 -25.59 6.60 3.96
N ILE A 82 -24.81 7.68 4.10
CA ILE A 82 -23.74 7.99 5.07
C ILE A 82 -24.22 7.87 6.55
N PRO A 83 -23.39 7.67 7.60
CA PRO A 83 -22.23 6.80 7.81
C PRO A 83 -22.48 5.80 8.98
N MET A 84 -22.35 4.49 8.77
CA MET A 84 -22.17 3.59 9.92
C MET A 84 -20.70 3.64 10.35
N LEU A 85 -20.44 3.92 11.63
CA LEU A 85 -19.10 3.83 12.20
C LEU A 85 -18.46 2.48 11.84
N PRO A 86 -17.15 2.43 11.56
CA PRO A 86 -16.48 1.17 11.31
C PRO A 86 -16.71 0.17 12.44
N GLU A 87 -17.17 -1.03 12.10
CA GLU A 87 -17.20 -2.14 13.07
C GLU A 87 -15.78 -2.58 13.49
N ARG A 88 -14.77 -2.31 12.65
CA ARG A 88 -13.36 -2.65 12.88
C ARG A 88 -12.44 -1.49 12.51
N PHE A 89 -11.39 -1.29 13.31
CA PHE A 89 -10.31 -0.34 13.06
C PHE A 89 -9.28 -0.98 12.13
N GLU A 90 -9.50 -0.82 10.83
CA GLU A 90 -8.72 -1.47 9.79
C GLU A 90 -7.57 -0.56 9.33
N VAL A 91 -6.87 -0.97 8.27
CA VAL A 91 -5.71 -0.27 7.72
C VAL A 91 -6.06 1.16 7.29
N GLU A 92 -7.24 1.40 6.70
CA GLU A 92 -7.65 2.75 6.30
C GLU A 92 -7.79 3.70 7.49
N GLU A 93 -8.42 3.24 8.58
CA GLU A 93 -8.59 4.03 9.79
C GLU A 93 -7.24 4.31 10.47
N ARG A 94 -6.34 3.33 10.51
CA ARG A 94 -4.97 3.51 11.04
C ARG A 94 -4.16 4.53 10.23
N CYS A 95 -4.19 4.43 8.90
CA CYS A 95 -3.56 5.40 8.02
C CYS A 95 -4.03 6.83 8.32
N LEU A 96 -5.35 7.04 8.37
CA LEU A 96 -5.92 8.36 8.66
C LEU A 96 -5.55 8.83 10.06
N ALA A 97 -5.71 7.98 11.06
CA ALA A 97 -5.42 8.32 12.44
C ALA A 97 -3.94 8.73 12.62
N GLY A 98 -3.00 8.00 12.02
CA GLY A 98 -1.58 8.34 12.05
C GLY A 98 -1.26 9.65 11.32
N LEU A 99 -1.88 9.92 10.16
CA LEU A 99 -1.73 11.19 9.45
C LEU A 99 -2.35 12.37 10.20
N ILE A 100 -3.45 12.14 10.93
CA ILE A 100 -4.10 13.16 11.75
C ILE A 100 -3.26 13.46 13.01
N GLN A 101 -2.64 12.44 13.61
CA GLN A 101 -1.77 12.57 14.78
C GLN A 101 -0.48 13.30 14.46
N ASN A 102 0.16 12.90 13.36
CA ASN A 102 1.41 13.47 12.91
C ASN A 102 1.27 13.99 11.48
N PRO A 103 0.57 15.14 11.34
CA PRO A 103 0.39 15.78 10.08
C PRO A 103 1.68 15.80 9.23
N ARG A 104 2.78 16.29 9.81
CA ARG A 104 4.02 16.62 9.08
C ARG A 104 4.67 15.45 8.35
N LEU A 105 4.28 14.22 8.63
CA LEU A 105 4.77 13.01 7.96
C LEU A 105 4.29 12.88 6.52
N MET A 106 3.28 13.64 6.09
CA MET A 106 2.78 13.60 4.71
C MET A 106 3.90 13.82 3.67
N TRP A 107 4.80 14.78 3.91
CA TRP A 107 5.90 15.06 2.99
C TRP A 107 6.97 13.96 2.98
N PRO A 108 7.54 13.52 4.13
CA PRO A 108 8.43 12.38 4.16
C PRO A 108 7.87 11.12 3.49
N LEU A 109 6.58 10.82 3.70
CA LEU A 109 5.90 9.70 3.04
C LEU A 109 5.83 9.88 1.53
N SER A 110 5.47 11.07 1.06
CA SER A 110 5.46 11.38 -0.38
C SER A 110 6.84 11.21 -1.01
N SER A 111 7.88 11.76 -0.36
CA SER A 111 9.27 11.66 -0.81
C SER A 111 9.74 10.19 -0.85
N LEU A 112 9.41 9.40 0.18
CA LEU A 112 9.79 8.00 0.25
C LEU A 112 9.11 7.18 -0.86
N PHE A 113 7.82 7.41 -1.10
CA PHE A 113 7.10 6.74 -2.18
C PHE A 113 7.65 7.09 -3.55
N GLU A 114 7.96 8.36 -3.79
CA GLU A 114 8.57 8.82 -5.04
C GLU A 114 9.96 8.19 -5.26
N GLN A 115 10.82 8.17 -4.24
CA GLN A 115 12.13 7.51 -4.28
C GLN A 115 12.00 6.01 -4.58
N ALA A 116 10.99 5.35 -4.04
CA ALA A 116 10.68 3.95 -4.34
C ALA A 116 10.06 3.72 -5.73
N GLY A 117 9.83 4.78 -6.51
CA GLY A 117 9.20 4.72 -7.83
C GLY A 117 7.70 4.43 -7.79
N THR A 118 7.04 4.78 -6.68
CA THR A 118 5.59 4.66 -6.49
C THR A 118 4.94 6.03 -6.41
N ARG A 119 3.66 6.13 -6.77
CA ARG A 119 2.92 7.39 -6.65
C ARG A 119 2.72 7.80 -5.18
N PRO A 120 2.56 9.09 -4.85
CA PRO A 120 2.22 9.52 -3.49
C PRO A 120 0.86 8.94 -3.03
N LEU A 121 0.56 9.02 -1.74
CA LEU A 121 -0.74 8.60 -1.21
C LEU A 121 -1.86 9.49 -1.76
N GLU A 122 -2.92 8.87 -2.29
CA GLU A 122 -4.03 9.58 -2.91
C GLU A 122 -5.37 9.20 -2.27
N ALA A 123 -6.38 10.05 -2.45
CA ALA A 123 -7.74 9.76 -1.98
C ALA A 123 -8.29 8.45 -2.57
N THR A 124 -7.89 8.08 -3.79
CA THR A 124 -8.33 6.83 -4.43
C THR A 124 -7.79 5.57 -3.73
N ASP A 125 -6.81 5.71 -2.83
CA ASP A 125 -6.31 4.62 -1.99
C ASP A 125 -7.25 4.32 -0.81
N TYR A 126 -8.19 5.19 -0.45
CA TYR A 126 -9.21 4.84 0.53
C TYR A 126 -10.39 4.20 -0.21
N SER A 127 -10.98 3.13 0.30
CA SER A 127 -12.18 2.53 -0.29
C SER A 127 -13.45 3.14 0.28
N ARG A 128 -13.45 3.49 1.57
CA ARG A 128 -14.60 4.09 2.24
C ARG A 128 -14.71 5.56 1.88
N THR A 129 -15.89 6.00 1.42
CA THR A 129 -16.15 7.40 1.07
C THR A 129 -15.84 8.35 2.23
N ALA A 130 -16.24 8.01 3.46
CA ALA A 130 -15.94 8.82 4.64
C ALA A 130 -14.42 9.02 4.85
N ASN A 131 -13.61 7.97 4.62
CA ASN A 131 -12.16 8.04 4.74
C ASN A 131 -11.55 8.88 3.61
N ARG A 132 -12.07 8.76 2.39
CA ARG A 132 -11.67 9.60 1.25
C ARG A 132 -11.87 11.07 1.54
N GLU A 133 -13.06 11.45 2.01
CA GLU A 133 -13.39 12.84 2.30
C GLU A 133 -12.47 13.43 3.39
N ILE A 134 -12.23 12.68 4.47
CA ILE A 134 -11.28 13.11 5.50
C ILE A 134 -9.88 13.28 4.92
N PHE A 135 -9.40 12.35 4.11
CA PHE A 135 -8.10 12.45 3.47
C PHE A 135 -8.01 13.65 2.52
N VAL A 136 -9.05 13.93 1.72
CA VAL A 136 -9.10 15.07 0.79
C VAL A 136 -9.00 16.38 1.55
N GLN A 137 -9.77 16.55 2.64
CA GLN A 137 -9.69 17.76 3.46
C GLN A 137 -8.30 17.90 4.10
N LEU A 138 -7.74 16.81 4.61
CA LEU A 138 -6.39 16.79 5.15
C LEU A 138 -5.37 17.21 4.07
N GLN A 139 -5.42 16.61 2.88
CA GLN A 139 -4.57 16.94 1.74
C GLN A 139 -4.71 18.40 1.27
N GLY A 140 -5.92 18.96 1.33
CA GLY A 140 -6.16 20.38 1.04
C GLY A 140 -5.43 21.30 2.01
N LEU A 141 -5.54 21.03 3.31
CA LEU A 141 -4.84 21.79 4.36
C LEU A 141 -3.32 21.75 4.14
N TRP A 142 -2.76 20.60 3.75
CA TRP A 142 -1.35 20.49 3.38
C TRP A 142 -0.94 21.39 2.23
N ARG A 143 -1.72 21.37 1.15
CA ARG A 143 -1.42 22.15 -0.06
C ARG A 143 -1.48 23.65 0.20
N SER A 144 -2.31 24.07 1.15
CA SER A 144 -2.40 25.47 1.58
C SER A 144 -1.21 25.93 2.43
N LEU A 145 -0.26 25.03 2.78
CA LEU A 145 0.86 25.27 3.70
C LEU A 145 0.42 25.75 5.09
N GLU A 146 -0.87 25.67 5.39
CA GLU A 146 -1.39 25.94 6.72
C GLU A 146 -0.97 24.83 7.67
N VAL A 147 -0.62 25.19 8.91
CA VAL A 147 -0.35 24.21 9.96
C VAL A 147 -1.62 23.40 10.23
N PRO A 148 -1.69 22.11 9.84
CA PRO A 148 -2.91 21.36 9.98
C PRO A 148 -3.13 21.07 11.47
N ASN A 149 -4.33 21.38 11.95
CA ASN A 149 -4.75 21.05 13.30
C ASN A 149 -6.16 20.47 13.29
N LEU A 150 -6.51 19.76 14.37
CA LEU A 150 -7.80 19.08 14.49
C LEU A 150 -8.99 20.03 14.39
N GLY A 151 -8.87 21.26 14.89
CA GLY A 151 -9.92 22.26 14.82
C GLY A 151 -10.24 22.66 13.38
N ARG A 152 -9.21 22.97 12.58
CA ARG A 152 -9.33 23.32 11.16
C ARG A 152 -9.84 22.15 10.31
N LEU A 153 -9.30 20.95 10.56
CA LEU A 153 -9.79 19.74 9.89
C LEU A 153 -11.28 19.51 10.19
N ARG A 154 -11.68 19.64 11.46
CA ARG A 154 -13.09 19.48 11.85
C ARG A 154 -13.99 20.55 11.22
N SER A 155 -13.55 21.81 11.14
CA SER A 155 -14.34 22.87 10.50
C SER A 155 -14.47 22.71 8.99
N ALA A 156 -13.48 22.11 8.33
CA ALA A 156 -13.51 21.84 6.90
C ALA A 156 -14.35 20.60 6.53
N LEU A 157 -14.61 19.71 7.50
CA LEU A 157 -15.40 18.50 7.30
C LEU A 157 -16.89 18.74 7.46
N ASP A 158 -17.67 18.05 6.63
CA ASP A 158 -19.11 17.96 6.80
C ASP A 158 -19.47 17.44 8.21
N PRO A 159 -20.49 18.01 8.89
CA PRO A 159 -20.89 17.59 10.23
C PRO A 159 -21.17 16.09 10.37
N SER A 160 -21.64 15.41 9.31
CA SER A 160 -21.87 13.97 9.31
C SER A 160 -20.59 13.14 9.50
N LEU A 161 -19.42 13.70 9.18
CA LEU A 161 -18.12 13.05 9.34
C LEU A 161 -17.48 13.29 10.71
N HIS A 162 -18.02 14.20 11.54
CA HIS A 162 -17.41 14.54 12.83
C HIS A 162 -17.44 13.36 13.81
N ALA A 163 -18.50 12.54 13.77
CA ALA A 163 -18.58 11.33 14.58
C ALA A 163 -17.49 10.31 14.18
N HIS A 164 -17.25 10.16 12.88
CA HIS A 164 -16.20 9.29 12.36
C HIS A 164 -14.80 9.79 12.70
N LEU A 165 -14.54 11.10 12.56
CA LEU A 165 -13.29 11.72 13.02
C LEU A 165 -13.06 11.49 14.52
N THR A 166 -14.10 11.65 15.33
CA THR A 166 -14.03 11.40 16.78
C THR A 166 -13.68 9.94 17.09
N PHE A 167 -14.29 9.00 16.37
CA PHE A 167 -13.97 7.57 16.47
C PHE A 167 -12.50 7.27 16.14
N LEU A 168 -11.96 7.86 15.06
CA LEU A 168 -10.55 7.68 14.69
C LEU A 168 -9.61 8.13 15.81
N LEU A 169 -9.87 9.31 16.39
CA LEU A 169 -9.07 9.88 17.47
C LEU A 169 -9.15 9.07 18.76
N GLN A 170 -10.34 8.59 19.12
CA GLN A 170 -10.53 7.75 20.32
C GLN A 170 -9.79 6.42 20.20
N ARG A 171 -9.80 5.79 19.02
CA ARG A 171 -9.10 4.52 18.79
C ARG A 171 -7.58 4.69 18.82
N LEU A 172 -7.07 5.76 18.23
CA LEU A 172 -5.65 6.10 18.31
C LEU A 172 -5.18 6.26 19.78
N GLY A 173 -5.99 6.90 20.63
CA GLY A 173 -5.67 7.08 22.04
C GLY A 173 -5.65 5.80 22.89
N GLN A 174 -6.07 4.65 22.33
CA GLN A 174 -6.04 3.35 23.00
C GLN A 174 -4.78 2.53 22.68
N GLU A 175 -4.01 2.93 21.65
CA GLU A 175 -2.78 2.25 21.29
C GLU A 175 -1.63 2.66 22.23
N PRO A 176 -0.70 1.74 22.54
CA PRO A 176 0.46 2.08 23.37
C PRO A 176 1.27 3.20 22.70
N PRO A 177 1.81 4.15 23.48
CA PRO A 177 2.58 5.25 22.91
C PRO A 177 3.84 4.71 22.24
N LEU A 178 3.90 4.85 20.93
CA LEU A 178 5.09 4.61 20.12
C LEU A 178 5.98 5.86 20.10
N ASP A 179 7.29 5.69 19.95
CA ASP A 179 8.18 6.82 19.68
C ASP A 179 7.93 7.41 18.27
N ALA A 180 8.45 8.61 18.00
CA ALA A 180 8.19 9.31 16.74
C ALA A 180 8.68 8.52 15.49
N ASP A 181 9.80 7.81 15.60
CA ASP A 181 10.36 7.02 14.49
C ASP A 181 9.48 5.79 14.23
N GLN A 182 9.01 5.12 15.29
CA GLN A 182 8.10 3.99 15.24
C GLN A 182 6.74 4.39 14.68
N GLN A 183 6.19 5.54 15.10
CA GLN A 183 4.95 6.08 14.55
C GLN A 183 5.06 6.33 13.04
N ALA A 184 6.18 6.93 12.60
CA ALA A 184 6.41 7.18 11.19
C ALA A 184 6.57 5.89 10.37
N LEU A 185 7.31 4.91 10.89
CA LEU A 185 7.45 3.61 10.24
C LEU A 185 6.11 2.87 10.17
N GLN A 186 5.35 2.85 11.27
CA GLN A 186 4.05 2.20 11.32
C GLN A 186 3.07 2.83 10.32
N LEU A 187 3.03 4.16 10.26
CA LEU A 187 2.22 4.87 9.28
C LEU A 187 2.61 4.55 7.84
N CYS A 188 3.92 4.48 7.56
CA CYS A 188 4.42 4.06 6.24
C CYS A 188 3.96 2.65 5.89
N ILE A 189 4.06 1.70 6.84
CA ILE A 189 3.61 0.32 6.66
C ILE A 189 2.11 0.28 6.39
N ASP A 190 1.29 0.96 7.19
CA ASP A 190 -0.17 0.98 6.98
C ASP A 190 -0.52 1.56 5.59
N CYS A 191 0.16 2.62 5.14
CA CYS A 191 -0.03 3.18 3.80
C CYS A 191 0.33 2.18 2.68
N LEU A 192 1.43 1.44 2.84
CA LEU A 192 1.84 0.40 1.89
C LEU A 192 0.87 -0.77 1.86
N VAL A 193 0.37 -1.22 3.01
CA VAL A 193 -0.64 -2.28 3.12
C VAL A 193 -1.97 -1.83 2.51
N LEU A 194 -2.37 -0.58 2.74
CA LEU A 194 -3.57 -0.01 2.13
C LEU A 194 -3.45 -0.04 0.61
N ARG A 195 -2.30 0.37 0.08
CA ARG A 195 -2.01 0.34 -1.34
C ARG A 195 -2.00 -1.07 -1.92
N GLU A 196 -1.35 -2.01 -1.25
CA GLU A 196 -1.35 -3.43 -1.62
C GLU A 196 -2.78 -3.96 -1.78
N ARG A 197 -3.66 -3.68 -0.79
CA ARG A 197 -5.08 -4.08 -0.82
C ARG A 197 -5.81 -3.50 -2.04
N ASN A 198 -5.58 -2.24 -2.38
CA ASN A 198 -6.20 -1.63 -3.55
C ASN A 198 -5.65 -2.18 -4.87
N LEU A 199 -4.35 -2.42 -4.95
CA LEU A 199 -3.72 -3.00 -6.13
C LEU A 199 -4.23 -4.41 -6.39
N LYS A 200 -4.40 -5.22 -5.34
CA LYS A 200 -5.04 -6.53 -5.42
C LYS A 200 -6.47 -6.45 -5.96
N ARG A 201 -7.30 -5.56 -5.41
CA ARG A 201 -8.66 -5.34 -5.93
C ARG A 201 -8.66 -4.91 -7.40
N ARG A 202 -7.81 -3.94 -7.78
CA ARG A 202 -7.69 -3.47 -9.18
C ARG A 202 -7.21 -4.59 -10.11
N ASN A 203 -6.29 -5.44 -9.65
CA ASN A 203 -5.81 -6.60 -10.40
C ASN A 203 -6.95 -7.60 -10.66
N GLU A 204 -7.77 -7.88 -9.65
CA GLU A 204 -8.97 -8.71 -9.79
C GLU A 204 -9.98 -8.11 -10.79
N GLU A 205 -10.27 -6.82 -10.69
CA GLU A 205 -11.15 -6.10 -11.63
C GLU A 205 -10.63 -6.21 -13.08
N ILE A 206 -9.34 -5.95 -13.32
CA ILE A 206 -8.74 -6.05 -14.65
C ILE A 206 -8.80 -7.49 -15.18
N ARG A 207 -8.62 -8.50 -14.33
CA ARG A 207 -8.76 -9.91 -14.76
C ARG A 207 -10.18 -10.22 -15.25
N PHE A 208 -11.21 -9.72 -14.58
CA PHE A 208 -12.58 -9.89 -15.05
C PHE A 208 -12.79 -9.23 -16.42
N LEU A 209 -12.27 -8.01 -16.61
CA LEU A 209 -12.34 -7.30 -17.89
C LEU A 209 -11.55 -8.01 -19.01
N GLN A 210 -10.40 -8.61 -18.70
CA GLN A 210 -9.64 -9.42 -19.65
C GLN A 210 -10.39 -10.66 -20.09
N GLU A 211 -11.09 -11.32 -19.16
CA GLU A 211 -11.88 -12.51 -19.47
C GLU A 211 -13.10 -12.16 -20.34
N GLU A 212 -13.77 -11.06 -20.04
CA GLU A 212 -14.87 -10.54 -20.86
C GLU A 212 -14.41 -10.18 -22.28
N ALA A 213 -13.30 -9.44 -22.42
CA ALA A 213 -12.74 -9.07 -23.72
C ALA A 213 -12.28 -10.28 -24.55
N ARG A 214 -11.83 -11.37 -23.90
CA ARG A 214 -11.51 -12.64 -24.58
C ARG A 214 -12.75 -13.32 -25.12
N GLN A 215 -13.85 -13.28 -24.38
CA GLN A 215 -15.12 -13.87 -24.79
C GLN A 215 -15.76 -13.09 -25.96
N THR A 216 -15.63 -11.76 -25.96
CA THR A 216 -16.13 -10.88 -27.03
C THR A 216 -15.16 -10.75 -28.22
N GLN A 217 -13.97 -11.37 -28.16
CA GLN A 217 -12.91 -11.33 -29.18
C GLN A 217 -12.39 -9.90 -29.48
N GLU A 218 -12.48 -9.00 -28.51
CA GLU A 218 -12.06 -7.60 -28.62
C GLU A 218 -10.55 -7.44 -28.38
N THR A 219 -9.77 -7.59 -29.45
CA THR A 219 -8.29 -7.63 -29.39
C THR A 219 -7.66 -6.31 -28.91
N THR A 220 -8.25 -5.16 -29.26
CA THR A 220 -7.74 -3.84 -28.84
C THR A 220 -7.94 -3.63 -27.33
N GLN A 221 -9.13 -3.92 -26.80
CA GLN A 221 -9.41 -3.80 -25.37
C GLN A 221 -8.55 -4.77 -24.55
N LEU A 222 -8.37 -6.00 -25.04
CA LEU A 222 -7.50 -6.98 -24.38
C LEU A 222 -6.05 -6.47 -24.25
N THR A 223 -5.53 -5.78 -25.27
CA THR A 223 -4.19 -5.18 -25.23
C THR A 223 -4.10 -4.06 -24.20
N GLU A 224 -5.10 -3.19 -24.11
CA GLU A 224 -5.17 -2.14 -23.10
C GLU A 224 -5.23 -2.72 -21.68
N TYR A 225 -6.06 -3.74 -21.46
CA TYR A 225 -6.16 -4.41 -20.16
C TYR A 225 -4.86 -5.12 -19.77
N ASN A 226 -4.12 -5.69 -20.73
CA ASN A 226 -2.80 -6.25 -20.48
C ASN A 226 -1.79 -5.18 -20.03
N GLN A 227 -1.81 -3.99 -20.64
CA GLN A 227 -0.95 -2.87 -20.22
C GLN A 227 -1.30 -2.41 -18.80
N ARG A 228 -2.60 -2.25 -18.51
CA ARG A 228 -3.09 -1.88 -17.16
C ARG A 228 -2.71 -2.93 -16.11
N ALA A 229 -2.86 -4.21 -16.43
CA ALA A 229 -2.42 -5.31 -15.57
C ALA A 229 -0.90 -5.21 -15.30
N SER A 230 -0.10 -4.94 -16.34
CA SER A 230 1.36 -4.79 -16.18
C SER A 230 1.73 -3.63 -15.25
N ALA A 231 1.03 -2.50 -15.35
CA ALA A 231 1.26 -1.34 -14.48
C ALA A 231 0.96 -1.66 -13.01
N VAL A 232 -0.19 -2.28 -12.73
CA VAL A 232 -0.59 -2.72 -11.38
C VAL A 232 0.44 -3.69 -10.81
N TRP A 233 0.91 -4.63 -11.62
CA TRP A 233 1.95 -5.58 -11.25
C TRP A 233 3.27 -4.92 -10.86
N ASN A 234 3.74 -3.95 -11.65
CA ASN A 234 4.99 -3.24 -11.36
C ASN A 234 4.88 -2.39 -10.08
N GLU A 235 3.73 -1.76 -9.83
CA GLU A 235 3.49 -1.02 -8.59
C GLU A 235 3.46 -1.97 -7.39
N MET A 236 2.79 -3.11 -7.51
CA MET A 236 2.75 -4.14 -6.47
C MET A 236 4.14 -4.69 -6.15
N ALA A 237 5.04 -4.73 -7.14
CA ALA A 237 6.45 -5.11 -6.96
C ALA A 237 7.18 -4.23 -5.98
N ARG A 238 7.06 -2.93 -6.19
CA ARG A 238 7.71 -1.93 -5.36
C ARG A 238 7.14 -1.98 -3.95
N VAL A 239 5.82 -2.09 -3.81
CA VAL A 239 5.16 -2.20 -2.50
C VAL A 239 5.62 -3.45 -1.73
N HIS A 240 5.64 -4.62 -2.36
CA HIS A 240 6.11 -5.85 -1.72
C HIS A 240 7.59 -5.80 -1.36
N ARG A 241 8.44 -5.17 -2.21
CA ARG A 241 9.85 -4.97 -1.89
C ARG A 241 10.02 -4.15 -0.61
N MET A 242 9.30 -3.03 -0.50
CA MET A 242 9.35 -2.16 0.69
C MET A 242 8.82 -2.88 1.94
N LEU A 243 7.74 -3.65 1.83
CA LEU A 243 7.18 -4.40 2.95
C LEU A 243 8.03 -5.60 3.38
N GLY A 244 8.79 -6.20 2.46
CA GLY A 244 9.67 -7.34 2.72
C GLY A 244 10.84 -6.98 3.64
N ASP A 245 11.43 -5.80 3.48
CA ASP A 245 12.55 -5.34 4.31
C ASP A 245 12.16 -4.22 5.28
N ARG A 246 11.46 -4.58 6.36
CA ARG A 246 11.05 -3.61 7.39
C ARG A 246 12.22 -2.90 8.07
N ILE A 247 13.40 -3.53 8.12
CA ILE A 247 14.58 -2.94 8.76
C ILE A 247 15.12 -1.82 7.87
N THR A 248 15.29 -2.09 6.57
CA THR A 248 15.72 -1.08 5.60
C THR A 248 14.69 0.04 5.49
N LEU A 249 13.39 -0.31 5.42
CA LEU A 249 12.31 0.68 5.41
C LEU A 249 12.36 1.61 6.63
N GLY A 250 12.59 1.07 7.84
CA GLY A 250 12.75 1.89 9.04
C GLY A 250 13.91 2.88 8.97
N ARG A 251 15.04 2.46 8.39
CA ARG A 251 16.21 3.36 8.19
C ARG A 251 15.91 4.43 7.14
N GLU A 252 15.26 4.07 6.03
CA GLU A 252 14.88 5.00 4.96
C GLU A 252 13.90 6.06 5.46
N VAL A 253 12.86 5.65 6.20
CA VAL A 253 11.88 6.56 6.82
C VAL A 253 12.60 7.57 7.73
N LYS A 254 13.44 7.07 8.65
CA LYS A 254 14.19 7.92 9.58
C LYS A 254 15.12 8.88 8.87
N THR A 255 15.84 8.41 7.86
CA THR A 255 16.79 9.22 7.08
C THR A 255 16.06 10.31 6.30
N THR A 256 14.95 9.96 5.65
CA THR A 256 14.13 10.89 4.86
C THR A 256 13.58 12.01 5.76
N ILE A 257 13.03 11.64 6.92
CA ILE A 257 12.54 12.59 7.92
C ILE A 257 13.66 13.55 8.37
N ALA A 258 14.82 13.01 8.73
CA ALA A 258 15.95 13.81 9.19
C ALA A 258 16.44 14.79 8.12
N GLN A 259 16.57 14.35 6.87
CA GLN A 259 17.00 15.20 5.75
C GLN A 259 16.03 16.35 5.49
N LEU A 260 14.73 16.07 5.53
CA LEU A 260 13.69 17.07 5.27
C LEU A 260 13.61 18.10 6.40
N TRP A 261 13.70 17.67 7.65
CA TRP A 261 13.70 18.60 8.79
C TRP A 261 14.97 19.45 8.85
N GLN A 262 16.13 18.90 8.46
CA GLN A 262 17.35 19.69 8.30
C GLN A 262 17.23 20.72 7.16
N ALA A 263 16.61 20.35 6.04
CA ALA A 263 16.40 21.26 4.92
C ALA A 263 15.43 22.40 5.29
N ASP A 264 14.38 22.10 6.06
CA ASP A 264 13.42 23.09 6.57
C ASP A 264 14.09 24.07 7.55
N ALA A 265 14.90 23.55 8.49
CA ALA A 265 15.66 24.37 9.44
C ALA A 265 16.65 25.32 8.75
N LYS A 266 17.27 24.89 7.65
CA LYS A 266 18.18 25.73 6.85
C LYS A 266 17.45 26.83 6.08
N ARG A 267 16.21 26.58 5.62
CA ARG A 267 15.39 27.61 4.94
C ARG A 267 14.90 28.67 5.92
N GLY A 268 14.45 28.28 7.10
CA GLY A 268 14.00 29.22 8.14
C GLY A 268 15.13 30.08 8.74
N GLY A 269 16.39 29.66 8.59
CA GLY A 269 17.56 30.43 9.05
C GLY A 269 18.05 31.51 8.07
N SER A 270 17.61 31.51 6.80
CA SER A 270 18.04 32.49 5.80
C SER A 270 17.05 33.64 5.58
N GLU A 271 15.90 33.63 6.26
CA GLU A 271 14.91 34.72 6.21
C GLU A 271 15.07 35.75 7.35
N ASN A 272 16.14 35.61 8.17
CA ASN A 272 16.33 36.43 9.37
C ASN A 272 17.70 37.15 9.44
N ASP A 273 18.44 37.24 8.33
CA ASP A 273 19.65 38.07 8.18
C ASP A 273 19.42 39.21 7.18
#